data_AF-A0A841VS30-F1
#
_entry.id   AF-A0A841VS30-F1
#
_cell.length_a   1.000
_cell.length_b   1.000
_cell.length_c   1.000
_cell.angle_alpha   90.00
_cell.angle_beta   90.00
_cell.angle_gamma   90.00
#
_symmetry.space_group_name_H-M   'P 1'
#
loop_
_entity.id
_entity.type
_entity.pdbx_description
1 polymer ?
#
loop_
_entity_poly.entity_id
_entity_poly.type
_entity_poly.pdbx_seq_one_letter_code
_entity_poly.pdbx_strand_id
1 'polypeptide(L)' 'MNTAKLTTDGTHQIVILPEDFQLTGTEVYIKKIGNPIVLIAKDNPWESLIDSLDNFSDDFMTSRDQPLLDTRESF' A
#
# COMPACT_ATOMS: atom_id res chain seq x y z
N MET A 1 -20.00 4.20 5.70
CA MET A 1 -18.80 3.71 6.43
C MET A 1 -19.05 2.25 6.77
N ASN A 2 -18.12 1.39 6.41
CA ASN A 2 -18.23 -0.04 6.66
C ASN A 2 -17.54 -0.36 7.98
N THR A 3 -18.02 -1.37 8.70
CA THR A 3 -17.45 -1.80 9.98
C THR A 3 -17.10 -3.27 9.92
N ALA A 4 -16.05 -3.65 10.66
CA ALA A 4 -15.67 -5.04 10.87
C ALA A 4 -15.93 -5.42 12.33
N LYS A 5 -16.27 -6.69 12.59
CA LYS A 5 -16.41 -7.18 13.95
C LYS A 5 -15.04 -7.50 14.53
N LEU A 6 -14.85 -7.17 15.81
CA LEU A 6 -13.70 -7.59 16.59
C LEU A 6 -14.11 -8.70 17.55
N THR A 7 -13.32 -9.77 17.60
CA THR A 7 -13.46 -10.84 18.58
C THR A 7 -12.10 -11.11 19.23
N THR A 8 -12.09 -11.94 20.27
CA THR A 8 -10.86 -12.39 20.92
C THR A 8 -10.96 -13.87 21.24
N ASP A 9 -9.83 -14.59 21.14
CA ASP A 9 -9.67 -15.97 21.60
C ASP A 9 -8.98 -16.03 22.98
N GLY A 10 -8.81 -14.88 23.64
CA GLY A 10 -8.14 -14.71 24.92
C GLY A 10 -6.73 -14.15 24.80
N THR A 11 -5.95 -14.58 23.80
CA THR A 11 -4.56 -14.13 23.60
C THR A 11 -4.41 -13.20 22.39
N HIS A 12 -5.26 -13.35 21.40
CA HIS A 12 -5.26 -12.59 20.17
C HIS A 12 -6.55 -11.79 20.01
N GLN A 13 -6.43 -10.69 19.27
CA GLN A 13 -7.57 -9.97 18.73
C GLN A 13 -7.75 -10.38 17.28
N ILE A 14 -8.98 -10.73 16.91
CA ILE A 14 -9.34 -11.19 15.57
C ILE A 14 -10.24 -10.16 14.93
N VAL A 15 -9.91 -9.75 13.71
CA VAL A 15 -10.74 -8.87 12.86
C VAL A 15 -11.47 -9.75 11.84
N ILE A 16 -12.79 -9.72 11.85
CA ILE A 16 -13.61 -10.44 10.87
C ILE A 16 -13.88 -9.51 9.70
N LEU A 17 -13.15 -9.72 8.59
CA LEU A 17 -13.29 -8.93 7.37
C LEU A 17 -14.61 -9.26 6.66
N PRO A 18 -15.41 -8.25 6.25
CA PRO A 18 -16.53 -8.47 5.33
C PRO A 18 -16.06 -8.98 3.97
N GLU A 19 -16.97 -9.55 3.19
CA GLU A 19 -16.68 -10.16 1.87
C GLU A 19 -15.95 -9.19 0.93
N ASP A 20 -16.42 -7.95 0.83
CA ASP A 20 -15.84 -6.90 -0.03
C ASP A 20 -14.43 -6.44 0.40
N PHE A 21 -13.91 -6.92 1.53
CA PHE A 21 -12.61 -6.51 2.10
C PHE A 21 -11.65 -7.70 2.28
N GLN A 22 -11.98 -8.87 1.74
CA GLN A 22 -11.08 -10.02 1.80
C GLN A 22 -9.77 -9.75 1.07
N LEU A 23 -8.66 -10.14 1.68
CA LEU A 23 -7.33 -10.08 1.09
C LEU A 23 -6.94 -11.48 0.59
N THR A 24 -6.15 -11.53 -0.48
CA THR A 24 -5.64 -12.81 -1.02
C THR A 24 -4.51 -13.36 -0.16
N GLY A 25 -4.32 -14.68 -0.23
CA GLY A 25 -3.24 -15.38 0.46
C GLY A 25 -3.58 -15.80 1.89
N THR A 26 -2.57 -16.22 2.64
CA THR A 26 -2.71 -16.68 4.04
C THR A 26 -2.09 -15.74 5.06
N GLU A 27 -1.31 -14.75 4.61
CA GLU A 27 -0.58 -13.82 5.46
C GLU A 27 -0.64 -12.39 4.93
N VAL A 28 -0.55 -11.43 5.84
CA VAL A 28 -0.52 -9.99 5.52
C VAL A 28 0.64 -9.32 6.27
N TYR A 29 1.21 -8.27 5.67
CA TYR A 29 2.01 -7.32 6.41
C TYR A 29 1.08 -6.45 7.26
N ILE A 30 1.51 -6.14 8.48
CA ILE A 30 0.81 -5.23 9.39
C ILE A 30 1.67 -4.01 9.70
N LYS A 31 1.09 -2.82 9.52
CA LYS A 31 1.72 -1.55 9.89
C LYS A 31 0.79 -0.75 10.78
N LYS A 32 1.28 -0.33 11.95
CA LYS A 32 0.56 0.59 12.84
C LYS A 32 0.98 2.03 12.54
N ILE A 33 0.01 2.91 12.33
CA ILE A 33 0.24 4.33 12.04
C ILE A 33 -0.61 5.14 13.04
N GLY A 34 -0.05 5.42 14.22
CA GLY A 34 -0.80 5.99 15.32
C GLY A 34 -1.85 5.00 15.84
N ASN A 35 -3.14 5.35 15.73
CA ASN A 35 -4.24 4.46 16.11
C ASN A 35 -4.67 3.48 15.00
N PRO A 36 -4.73 3.88 13.71
CA PRO A 36 -4.98 2.95 12.61
C PRO A 36 -3.95 1.81 12.46
N ILE A 37 -4.44 0.67 11.99
CA ILE A 37 -3.63 -0.41 11.42
C ILE A 37 -3.88 -0.50 9.91
N VAL A 38 -2.84 -0.77 9.15
CA VAL A 38 -2.89 -1.06 7.71
C VAL A 38 -2.49 -2.50 7.52
N LEU A 39 -3.33 -3.27 6.83
CA LEU A 39 -3.06 -4.64 6.41
C LEU A 39 -2.77 -4.63 4.91
N ILE A 40 -1.70 -5.29 4.51
CA ILE A 40 -1.24 -5.36 3.12
C ILE A 40 -1.05 -6.83 2.76
N ALA A 41 -1.69 -7.31 1.69
CA ALA A 41 -1.51 -8.69 1.23
C ALA A 41 -0.03 -8.97 0.95
N LYS A 42 0.49 -10.08 1.50
CA LYS A 42 1.91 -10.41 1.38
C LYS A 42 2.28 -10.95 -0.01
N ASP A 43 1.30 -11.55 -0.69
CA ASP A 43 1.50 -12.09 -2.04
C ASP A 43 1.73 -10.96 -3.06
N ASN A 44 1.02 -9.83 -2.93
CA ASN A 44 1.10 -8.69 -3.83
C ASN A 44 1.23 -7.34 -3.08
N PRO A 45 2.31 -7.08 -2.33
CA PRO A 45 2.39 -5.94 -1.43
C PRO A 45 2.50 -4.58 -2.13
N TRP A 46 2.80 -4.59 -3.44
CA TRP A 46 2.96 -3.41 -4.28
C TRP A 46 1.80 -3.18 -5.25
N GLU A 47 0.75 -4.00 -5.20
CA GLU A 47 -0.39 -3.91 -6.14
C GLU A 47 -1.00 -2.51 -6.14
N SER A 48 -1.32 -1.96 -4.96
CA SER A 48 -1.85 -0.60 -4.85
C SER A 48 -0.93 0.49 -5.44
N LEU A 49 0.39 0.29 -5.43
CA LEU A 49 1.32 1.22 -6.08
C LEU A 49 1.25 1.07 -7.60
N ILE A 50 1.18 -0.16 -8.11
CA ILE A 50 1.06 -0.44 -9.54
C ILE A 50 -0.28 0.09 -10.07
N ASP A 51 -1.39 -0.24 -9.41
CA ASP A 51 -2.73 0.25 -9.76
C ASP A 51 -2.82 1.79 -9.71
N SER A 52 -2.02 2.42 -8.85
CA SER A 52 -1.98 3.88 -8.79
C SER A 52 -1.47 4.52 -10.08
N LEU A 53 -0.71 3.79 -10.90
CA LEU A 53 -0.18 4.29 -12.17
C LEU A 53 -1.31 4.56 -13.18
N ASP A 54 -2.44 3.86 -13.07
CA ASP A 54 -3.62 4.07 -13.94
C ASP A 54 -4.41 5.35 -13.55
N ASN A 55 -4.06 6.00 -12.44
CA ASN A 55 -4.71 7.24 -12.01
C ASN A 55 -4.01 8.51 -12.50
N PHE A 56 -2.88 8.39 -13.21
CA PHE A 56 -2.27 9.54 -13.87
C PHE A 56 -3.11 9.98 -15.08
N SER A 57 -3.16 11.28 -15.33
CA SER A 57 -3.76 11.80 -16.56
C SER A 57 -2.89 11.45 -17.77
N ASP A 58 -3.51 11.36 -18.95
CA ASP A 58 -2.81 11.01 -20.21
C ASP A 58 -1.66 11.98 -20.56
N ASP A 59 -1.71 13.20 -20.03
CA ASP A 59 -0.70 14.26 -20.23
C ASP A 59 0.40 14.28 -19.16
N PHE A 60 0.33 13.41 -18.14
CA PHE A 60 1.34 13.35 -17.10
C PHE A 60 2.66 12.78 -17.62
N MET A 61 3.74 13.56 -17.51
CA MET A 61 5.11 13.13 -17.84
C MET A 61 5.29 12.63 -19.30
N THR A 62 4.58 13.24 -20.25
CA THR A 62 4.70 12.91 -21.70
C THR A 62 6.10 13.14 -22.29
N SER A 63 6.90 13.99 -21.65
CA SER A 63 8.31 14.21 -21.98
C SER A 63 9.17 14.14 -20.73
N ARG A 64 10.44 13.78 -20.91
CA ARG A 64 11.46 13.82 -19.86
C ARG A 64 12.58 14.75 -20.31
N ASP A 65 12.58 15.96 -19.77
CA ASP A 65 13.66 16.93 -19.99
C ASP A 65 14.79 16.67 -19.00
N GLN A 66 15.68 15.72 -19.35
CA GLN A 66 16.84 15.39 -18.56
C GLN A 66 17.98 16.39 -18.84
N PRO A 67 18.42 17.20 -17.87
CA PRO A 67 19.55 18.11 -18.06
C PRO A 67 20.88 17.35 -18.13
N LEU A 68 21.89 18.01 -18.70
CA LEU A 68 23.28 17.55 -18.65
C LEU A 68 23.77 17.49 -17.19
N LEU A 69 24.71 16.59 -16.94
CA LEU A 69 25.34 16.48 -15.62
C LEU A 69 26.12 17.76 -15.30
N ASP A 70 25.94 18.26 -14.07
CA ASP A 70 26.75 19.35 -13.54
C ASP A 70 28.21 18.92 -13.37
N THR A 71 29.15 19.79 -13.74
CA THR A 71 30.55 19.66 -13.32
C THR A 71 30.67 20.00 -11.83
N ARG A 72 31.22 19.07 -11.04
CA ARG A 72 31.56 19.24 -9.61
C ARG A 72 33.08 19.34 -9.43
N GLU A 73 33.53 19.87 -8.30
CA GLU A 73 34.95 19.92 -7.96
C GLU A 73 35.54 18.51 -7.83
N SER A 74 36.78 18.34 -8.26
CA SER A 74 37.55 17.12 -8.02
C SER A 74 37.90 17.00 -6.53
N PHE A 75 37.95 15.76 -6.01
CA PHE A 75 38.35 15.46 -4.64
C PHE A 75 39.77 15.94 -4.30
#